data_AF-A0A916ECW4-F1
#
_entry.id   AF-A0A916ECW4-F1
#
_cell.length_a   1.000
_cell.length_b   1.000
_cell.length_c   1.000
_cell.angle_alpha   90.00
_cell.angle_beta   90.00
_cell.angle_gamma   90.00
#
_symmetry.space_group_name_H-M   'P 1'
#
loop_
_entity.id
_entity.type
_entity.pdbx_description
1 polymer ?
#
loop_
_entity_poly.entity_id
_entity_poly.type
_entity_poly.pdbx_seq_one_letter_code
_entity_poly.pdbx_strand_id
1 'polypeptide(L)'
;MVLPNIAFDLGKLKQEIARLKLNELSPQARKKQSELEQQINDAKNKIESIPNTIIDLLLDTQKQIIGENNKNDSLVQAQLTGQLKAYQSILEKNLSKQELQALLDKKAELTQLKEQIDKLQTEIQQNE
;
A
#
# COMPACT_ATOMS: atom_id res chain seq x y z
N MET A 1 -50.70 -12.27 -14.42
CA MET A 1 -49.22 -12.42 -14.49
C MET A 1 -48.73 -12.77 -13.10
N VAL A 2 -48.19 -13.97 -12.92
CA VAL A 2 -47.53 -14.38 -11.66
C VAL A 2 -46.07 -14.03 -11.84
N LEU A 3 -45.56 -13.04 -11.09
CA LEU A 3 -44.13 -12.79 -11.02
C LEU A 3 -43.46 -14.03 -10.40
N PRO A 4 -42.35 -14.53 -10.97
CA PRO A 4 -41.63 -15.63 -10.33
C PRO A 4 -41.20 -15.17 -8.94
N ASN A 5 -41.46 -16.00 -7.93
CA ASN A 5 -40.96 -15.79 -6.58
C ASN A 5 -39.44 -16.06 -6.59
N ILE A 6 -38.67 -15.10 -7.10
CA ILE A 6 -37.22 -15.14 -7.07
C ILE A 6 -36.83 -14.86 -5.63
N ALA A 7 -36.51 -15.90 -4.87
CA ALA A 7 -35.88 -15.73 -3.57
C ALA A 7 -34.56 -15.01 -3.77
N PHE A 8 -34.51 -13.73 -3.37
CA PHE A 8 -33.32 -12.91 -3.50
C PHE A 8 -32.27 -13.36 -2.49
N ASP A 9 -31.18 -13.95 -2.99
CA ASP A 9 -30.07 -14.38 -2.17
C ASP A 9 -29.12 -13.19 -1.92
N LEU A 10 -29.31 -12.54 -0.79
CA LEU A 10 -28.46 -11.43 -0.33
C LEU A 10 -26.99 -11.85 -0.19
N GLY A 11 -26.70 -13.13 0.10
CA GLY A 11 -25.34 -13.66 0.19
C GLY A 11 -24.65 -13.65 -1.16
N LYS A 12 -25.31 -14.22 -2.18
CA LYS A 12 -24.81 -14.20 -3.57
C LYS A 12 -24.59 -12.79 -4.10
N LEU A 13 -25.50 -11.86 -3.81
CA LEU A 13 -25.33 -10.47 -4.22
C LEU A 13 -24.06 -9.86 -3.58
N LYS A 14 -23.86 -10.05 -2.27
CA LYS A 14 -22.67 -9.53 -1.57
C LYS A 14 -21.37 -10.11 -2.15
N GLN A 15 -21.36 -11.40 -2.44
CA GLN A 15 -20.20 -12.08 -3.04
C GLN A 15 -19.88 -11.53 -4.44
N GLU A 16 -20.91 -11.32 -5.27
CA GLU A 16 -20.72 -10.76 -6.61
C GLU A 16 -20.21 -9.31 -6.55
N ILE A 17 -20.73 -8.49 -5.63
CA ILE A 17 -20.21 -7.14 -5.38
C ILE A 17 -18.72 -7.19 -4.99
N ALA A 18 -18.33 -8.12 -4.11
CA ALA A 18 -16.93 -8.28 -3.71
C ALA A 18 -16.04 -8.71 -4.89
N ARG A 19 -16.49 -9.65 -5.73
CA ARG A 19 -15.78 -10.07 -6.95
C ARG A 19 -15.60 -8.92 -7.94
N LEU A 20 -16.64 -8.13 -8.18
CA LEU A 20 -16.57 -6.98 -9.07
C LEU A 20 -15.55 -5.94 -8.58
N LYS A 21 -15.59 -5.60 -7.28
CA LYS A 21 -14.59 -4.71 -6.66
C LYS A 21 -13.17 -5.26 -6.78
N LEU A 22 -12.97 -6.56 -6.52
CA LEU A 22 -11.66 -7.19 -6.64
C LEU A 22 -11.12 -7.10 -8.07
N ASN A 23 -11.97 -7.35 -9.07
CA ASN A 23 -11.62 -7.26 -10.48
C ASN A 23 -11.26 -5.84 -10.92
N GLU A 24 -11.86 -4.82 -10.30
CA GLU A 24 -11.55 -3.41 -10.55
C GLU A 24 -10.24 -2.97 -9.87
N LEU A 25 -10.02 -3.37 -8.62
CA LEU A 25 -8.89 -2.92 -7.81
C LEU A 25 -7.58 -3.65 -8.14
N SER A 26 -7.65 -4.93 -8.52
CA SER A 26 -6.43 -5.73 -8.78
C SER A 26 -5.55 -5.18 -9.91
N PRO A 27 -6.10 -4.80 -11.09
CA PRO A 27 -5.30 -4.17 -12.14
C PRO A 27 -4.71 -2.82 -11.71
N GLN A 28 -5.45 -2.03 -10.93
CA GLN A 28 -4.97 -0.75 -10.40
C GLN A 28 -3.79 -0.94 -9.45
N ALA A 29 -3.84 -1.94 -8.58
CA ALA A 29 -2.76 -2.27 -7.66
C ALA A 29 -1.49 -2.69 -8.41
N ARG A 30 -1.63 -3.51 -9.47
CA ARG A 30 -0.50 -3.91 -10.33
C ARG A 30 0.12 -2.70 -11.02
N LYS A 31 -0.71 -1.81 -11.60
CA LYS A 31 -0.22 -0.59 -12.25
C LYS A 31 0.54 0.31 -11.28
N LYS A 32 -0.05 0.61 -10.12
CA LYS A 32 0.59 1.43 -9.08
C LYS A 32 1.89 0.80 -8.58
N GLN A 33 1.94 -0.53 -8.47
CA GLN A 33 3.17 -1.25 -8.11
C GLN A 33 4.28 -1.04 -9.14
N SER A 34 4.01 -1.26 -10.44
CA SER A 34 5.03 -1.06 -11.48
C SER A 34 5.53 0.38 -11.54
N GLU A 35 4.63 1.36 -11.40
CA GLU A 35 5.02 2.77 -11.38
C GLU A 35 5.86 3.11 -10.14
N LEU A 36 5.57 2.51 -8.98
CA LEU A 36 6.37 2.69 -7.77
C LEU A 36 7.76 2.05 -7.93
N GLU A 37 7.85 0.84 -8.48
CA GLU A 37 9.13 0.17 -8.76
C GLU A 37 10.01 1.01 -9.69
N GLN A 38 9.41 1.63 -10.71
CA GLN A 38 10.13 2.56 -11.58
C GLN A 38 10.65 3.78 -10.80
N GLN A 39 9.81 4.42 -9.98
CA GLN A 39 10.23 5.57 -9.17
C GLN A 39 11.34 5.22 -8.17
N ILE A 40 11.31 4.02 -7.59
CA ILE A 40 12.38 3.53 -6.70
C ILE A 40 13.69 3.40 -7.47
N ASN A 41 13.66 2.81 -8.67
CA ASN A 41 14.85 2.64 -9.49
C ASN A 41 15.42 3.99 -9.93
N ASP A 42 14.56 4.92 -10.34
CA ASP A 42 14.98 6.29 -10.71
C ASP A 42 15.61 7.02 -9.52
N ALA A 43 15.04 6.86 -8.33
CA ALA A 43 15.60 7.43 -7.10
C ALA A 43 16.95 6.80 -6.74
N LYS A 44 17.09 5.47 -6.85
CA LYS A 44 18.36 4.74 -6.63
C LYS A 44 19.45 5.20 -7.60
N ASN A 45 19.11 5.43 -8.86
CA ASN A 45 20.06 5.90 -9.87
C ASN A 45 20.58 7.33 -9.58
N LYS A 46 19.80 8.17 -8.87
CA LYS A 46 20.18 9.54 -8.52
C LYS A 46 21.11 9.65 -7.31
N ILE A 47 21.20 8.60 -6.49
CA ILE A 47 21.91 8.62 -5.21
C ILE A 47 23.27 7.89 -5.28
N GLU A 48 24.04 8.08 -6.35
CA GLU A 48 25.30 7.35 -6.64
C GLU A 48 26.28 7.22 -5.45
N SER A 49 26.33 8.20 -4.55
CA SER A 49 27.24 8.23 -3.39
C SER A 49 26.63 7.71 -2.09
N ILE A 50 25.33 7.41 -2.06
CA ILE A 50 24.59 6.93 -0.89
C ILE A 50 24.22 5.47 -1.16
N PRO A 51 24.34 4.56 -0.16
CA PRO A 51 23.87 3.19 -0.32
C PRO A 51 22.39 3.15 -0.74
N ASN A 52 22.10 2.51 -1.88
CA ASN A 52 20.74 2.32 -2.40
C ASN A 52 19.79 1.65 -1.40
N THR A 53 20.34 0.92 -0.44
CA THR A 53 19.62 0.29 0.67
C THR A 53 18.90 1.29 1.56
N ILE A 54 19.31 2.58 1.59
CA ILE A 54 18.62 3.60 2.40
C ILE A 54 17.22 3.87 1.86
N ILE A 55 17.00 3.80 0.54
CA ILE A 55 15.65 3.91 -0.03
C ILE A 55 14.80 2.73 0.40
N ASP A 56 15.36 1.51 0.42
CA ASP A 56 14.63 0.33 0.87
C ASP A 56 14.28 0.44 2.37
N LEU A 57 15.23 0.88 3.20
CA LEU A 57 15.02 1.11 4.63
C LEU A 57 13.95 2.19 4.89
N LEU A 58 13.94 3.28 4.11
CA LEU A 58 12.92 4.32 4.19
C LEU A 58 11.52 3.72 3.96
N LEU A 59 11.36 2.95 2.89
CA LEU A 59 10.07 2.36 2.50
C LEU A 59 9.60 1.27 3.47
N ASP A 60 10.52 0.47 4.00
CA ASP A 60 10.20 -0.55 4.99
C ASP A 60 9.82 0.07 6.34
N THR A 61 10.53 1.12 6.75
CA THR A 61 10.18 1.88 7.97
C THR A 61 8.79 2.48 7.84
N GLN A 62 8.48 3.07 6.68
CA GLN A 62 7.14 3.59 6.42
C GLN A 62 6.07 2.48 6.49
N LYS A 63 6.32 1.32 5.89
CA LYS A 63 5.41 0.17 5.97
C LYS A 63 5.14 -0.25 7.42
N GLN A 64 6.16 -0.24 8.27
CA GLN A 64 6.02 -0.57 9.70
C GLN A 64 5.22 0.47 10.49
N ILE A 65 5.27 1.75 10.09
CA ILE A 65 4.46 2.83 10.67
C ILE A 65 2.98 2.65 10.30
N ILE A 66 2.71 2.34 9.02
CA ILE A 66 1.34 2.16 8.51
C ILE A 66 0.71 0.87 9.07
N GLY A 67 1.51 -0.19 9.20
CA GLY A 67 1.07 -1.50 9.67
C GLY A 67 0.48 -1.48 11.07
N GLU A 68 -0.58 -2.26 11.28
CA GLU A 68 -1.37 -2.28 12.52
C GLU A 68 -0.60 -2.79 13.76
N ASN A 69 0.44 -3.60 13.56
CA ASN A 69 1.15 -4.28 14.65
C ASN A 69 1.83 -3.35 15.66
N ASN A 70 2.12 -2.09 15.28
CA ASN A 70 2.88 -1.16 16.11
C ASN A 70 2.08 0.07 16.56
N LYS A 71 0.76 0.14 16.29
CA LYS A 71 -0.04 1.35 16.57
C LYS A 71 -0.20 1.68 18.06
N ASN A 72 -0.07 0.68 18.93
CA ASN A 72 -0.35 0.83 20.36
C ASN A 72 0.88 1.15 21.22
N ASP A 73 2.09 1.09 20.67
CA ASP A 73 3.32 1.42 21.38
C ASP A 73 3.85 2.79 20.92
N SER A 74 3.63 3.81 21.75
CA SER A 74 4.04 5.19 21.47
C SER A 74 5.55 5.34 21.35
N LEU A 75 6.35 4.50 22.01
CA LEU A 75 7.80 4.54 21.95
C LEU A 75 8.30 3.96 20.63
N VAL A 76 7.73 2.83 20.20
CA VAL A 76 8.01 2.23 18.89
C VAL A 76 7.64 3.19 17.75
N GLN A 77 6.48 3.85 17.85
CA GLN A 77 6.05 4.86 16.86
C GLN A 77 7.01 6.06 16.79
N ALA A 78 7.42 6.59 17.95
CA ALA A 78 8.39 7.67 18.02
C ALA A 78 9.75 7.26 17.40
N GLN A 79 10.21 6.04 17.68
CA GLN A 79 11.44 5.50 17.12
C GLN A 79 11.37 5.35 15.60
N LEU A 80 10.31 4.74 15.07
CA LEU A 80 10.13 4.56 13.63
C LEU A 80 10.01 5.90 12.90
N THR A 81 9.30 6.87 13.50
CA THR A 81 9.21 8.23 12.95
C THR A 81 10.58 8.92 12.94
N GLY A 82 11.38 8.74 13.98
CA GLY A 82 12.76 9.24 14.04
C GLY A 82 13.65 8.62 12.96
N GLN A 83 13.56 7.31 12.76
CA GLN A 83 14.29 6.60 11.70
C GLN A 83 13.88 7.08 10.31
N LEU A 84 12.58 7.23 10.05
CA LEU A 84 12.06 7.72 8.78
C LEU A 84 12.63 9.11 8.46
N LYS A 85 12.61 10.03 9.43
CA LYS A 85 13.18 11.39 9.29
C LYS A 85 14.68 11.38 9.04
N ALA A 86 15.41 10.47 9.69
CA ALA A 86 16.85 10.33 9.48
C ALA A 86 17.16 9.87 8.04
N TYR A 87 16.44 8.86 7.54
CA TYR A 87 16.60 8.40 6.16
C TYR A 87 16.22 9.48 5.13
N GLN A 88 15.11 10.22 5.36
CA GLN A 88 14.74 11.37 4.53
C GLN A 88 15.87 12.40 4.51
N SER A 89 16.41 12.77 5.67
CA SER A 89 17.48 13.77 5.76
C SER A 89 18.76 13.35 5.03
N ILE A 90 19.07 12.04 5.00
CA ILE A 90 20.21 11.51 4.23
C ILE A 90 19.94 11.62 2.72
N LEU A 91 18.75 11.20 2.29
CA LEU A 91 18.36 11.18 0.88
C LEU A 91 18.10 12.59 0.31
N GLU A 92 17.73 13.56 1.14
CA GLU A 92 17.54 14.97 0.77
C GLU A 92 18.80 15.64 0.20
N LYS A 93 19.99 15.01 0.36
CA LYS A 93 21.24 15.46 -0.27
C LYS A 93 21.23 15.31 -1.80
N ASN A 94 20.42 14.38 -2.32
CA ASN A 94 20.39 14.00 -3.74
C ASN A 94 18.98 14.01 -4.34
N LEU A 95 17.95 13.83 -3.51
CA LEU A 95 16.54 13.81 -3.89
C LEU A 95 15.83 15.01 -3.27
N SER A 96 14.91 15.62 -4.01
CA SER A 96 14.09 16.68 -3.45
C SER A 96 13.10 16.12 -2.43
N LYS A 97 12.69 16.98 -1.48
CA LYS A 97 11.61 16.68 -0.54
C LYS A 97 10.33 16.22 -1.23
N GLN A 98 10.02 16.83 -2.38
CA GLN A 98 8.84 16.48 -3.16
C GLN A 98 8.93 15.09 -3.77
N GLU A 99 10.10 14.69 -4.29
CA GLU A 99 10.31 13.33 -4.81
C GLU A 99 10.20 12.28 -3.69
N LEU A 100 10.80 12.56 -2.53
CA LEU A 100 10.70 11.67 -1.37
C LEU A 100 9.26 11.54 -0.86
N GLN A 101 8.54 12.66 -0.76
CA GLN A 101 7.15 12.65 -0.34
C GLN A 101 6.26 11.89 -1.34
N ALA A 102 6.44 12.12 -2.65
CA ALA A 102 5.70 11.40 -3.67
C ALA A 102 5.95 9.89 -3.63
N LEU A 103 7.19 9.46 -3.36
CA LEU A 103 7.55 8.05 -3.19
C LEU A 103 6.82 7.43 -1.99
N LEU A 104 6.84 8.13 -0.85
CA LEU A 104 6.18 7.72 0.38
C LEU A 104 4.66 7.66 0.21
N ASP A 105 4.04 8.70 -0.35
CA ASP A 105 2.59 8.75 -0.57
C ASP A 105 2.13 7.58 -1.44
N LYS A 106 2.84 7.33 -2.55
CA LYS A 106 2.51 6.24 -3.46
C LYS A 106 2.66 4.86 -2.83
N LYS A 107 3.68 4.68 -1.99
CA LYS A 107 3.85 3.45 -1.19
C LYS A 107 2.72 3.27 -0.19
N ALA A 108 2.26 4.35 0.46
CA ALA A 108 1.15 4.31 1.41
C ALA A 108 -0.17 3.95 0.70
N GLU A 109 -0.48 4.60 -0.42
CA GLU A 109 -1.64 4.28 -1.25
C GLU A 109 -1.65 2.82 -1.69
N LEU A 110 -0.50 2.31 -2.17
CA LEU A 110 -0.39 0.92 -2.61
C LEU A 110 -0.57 -0.05 -1.44
N THR A 111 -0.09 0.28 -0.25
CA THR A 111 -0.25 -0.54 0.96
C THR A 111 -1.73 -0.64 1.34
N GLN A 112 -2.44 0.48 1.40
CA GLN A 112 -3.87 0.52 1.68
C GLN A 112 -4.70 -0.23 0.62
N LEU A 113 -4.34 -0.09 -0.66
CA LEU A 113 -5.02 -0.80 -1.74
C LEU A 113 -4.82 -2.32 -1.64
N LYS A 114 -3.62 -2.78 -1.28
CA LYS A 114 -3.36 -4.21 -1.04
C LYS A 114 -4.16 -4.74 0.15
N GLU A 115 -4.22 -3.99 1.26
CA GLU A 115 -5.06 -4.36 2.41
C GLU A 115 -6.56 -4.47 2.05
N GLN A 116 -7.07 -3.57 1.20
CA GLN A 116 -8.45 -3.66 0.72
C GLN A 116 -8.69 -4.90 -0.15
N ILE A 117 -7.74 -5.22 -1.03
CA ILE A 117 -7.79 -6.43 -1.86
C ILE A 117 -7.78 -7.69 -0.98
N ASP A 118 -6.90 -7.76 0.02
CA ASP A 118 -6.78 -8.90 0.93
C ASP A 118 -8.08 -9.12 1.71
N LYS A 119 -8.73 -8.03 2.17
CA LYS A 119 -10.06 -8.09 2.80
C LYS A 119 -11.12 -8.64 1.86
N LEU A 120 -11.19 -8.14 0.62
CA LEU A 120 -12.14 -8.63 -0.39
C LEU A 120 -11.93 -10.11 -0.73
N GLN A 121 -10.67 -10.55 -0.83
CA GLN A 121 -10.36 -11.97 -1.06
C GLN A 121 -10.83 -12.84 0.10
N THR A 122 -10.61 -12.39 1.34
CA THR A 122 -11.10 -13.08 2.55
C THR A 122 -12.62 -13.15 2.58
N GLU A 123 -13.32 -12.06 2.24
CA GLU A 123 -14.79 -12.04 2.15
C GLU A 123 -15.33 -13.01 1.10
N ILE A 124 -14.64 -13.18 -0.04
CA ILE A 124 -15.04 -14.13 -1.07
C ILE A 124 -14.85 -15.56 -0.59
N GLN A 125 -13.70 -15.88 0.03
CA GLN A 125 -13.38 -17.23 0.51
C GLN A 125 -14.26 -17.69 1.68
N GLN A 126 -14.70 -16.78 2.56
CA GLN A 126 -15.57 -17.11 3.69
C GLN A 126 -17.03 -17.37 3.31
N ASN A 127 -17.43 -16.99 2.09
CA ASN A 127 -18.80 -17.12 1.57
C ASN A 127 -18.90 -18.12 0.40
N GLU A 128 -17.85 -18.92 0.17
CA GLU A 128 -17.87 -20.11 -0.71
C GLU A 128 -18.28 -21.38 0.06
#